data_AF-A0A7S3PD30-F1
#
_entry.id   AF-A0A7S3PD30-F1
#
_cell.length_a   1.000
_cell.length_b   1.000
_cell.length_c   1.000
_cell.angle_alpha   90.00
_cell.angle_beta   90.00
_cell.angle_gamma   90.00
#
_symmetry.space_group_name_H-M   'P 1'
#
loop_
_entity.id
_entity.type
_entity.pdbx_description
1 polymer ?
#
loop_
_entity_poly.entity_id
_entity_poly.type
_entity_poly.pdbx_seq_one_letter_code
_entity_poly.pdbx_strand_id
1 'polypeptide(L)'
;VGFDREMTGRREKDKDLATTPATPVELHQAAETIDLEKGCYMGQEGIASVLKNPRGPPRLLYQVVFHDEFNLYDSETIKSTGGEGSRSASWTDNLARLPQPGDILYVLGSNQEINVGTLTSVAEPASTGDPETLGLAFVRRSDSIL
;
A
#
# COMPACT_ATOMS: atom_id res chain seq x y z
N VAL A 1 -23.37 19.38 36.39
CA VAL A 1 -23.73 20.16 35.19
C VAL A 1 -22.47 20.92 34.78
N GLY A 2 -21.77 20.70 33.68
CA GLY A 2 -21.77 19.71 32.60
C GLY A 2 -20.37 19.84 31.96
N PHE A 3 -19.76 18.72 31.56
CA PHE A 3 -18.46 18.72 30.85
C PHE A 3 -18.69 18.19 29.43
N ASP A 4 -19.24 19.03 28.56
CA ASP A 4 -19.30 18.76 27.13
C ASP A 4 -18.13 19.45 26.46
N ARG A 5 -17.01 18.72 26.34
CA ARG A 5 -15.95 19.02 25.39
C ARG A 5 -15.93 17.88 24.38
N GLU A 6 -16.80 18.01 23.39
CA GLU A 6 -16.79 17.23 22.17
C GLU A 6 -15.43 17.42 21.49
N MET A 7 -14.55 16.43 21.61
CA MET A 7 -13.33 16.34 20.81
C MET A 7 -13.70 15.86 19.41
N THR A 8 -14.05 16.80 18.53
CA THR A 8 -14.06 16.55 17.09
C THR A 8 -12.62 16.45 16.59
N GLY A 9 -12.02 15.28 16.82
CA GLY A 9 -10.73 14.91 16.25
C GLY A 9 -10.87 14.74 14.73
N ARG A 10 -10.79 15.84 13.99
CA ARG A 10 -10.51 15.84 12.55
C ARG A 10 -9.03 15.45 12.37
N ARG A 11 -8.70 14.19 12.67
CA ARG A 11 -7.39 13.60 12.37
C ARG A 11 -7.24 13.59 10.85
N GLU A 12 -6.11 14.11 10.37
CA GLU A 12 -5.56 13.86 9.03
C GLU A 12 -5.36 12.34 8.85
N LYS A 13 -6.44 11.58 8.64
CA LYS A 13 -6.45 10.10 8.69
C LYS A 13 -5.68 9.44 7.55
N ASP A 14 -5.30 10.18 6.51
CA ASP A 14 -4.75 9.58 5.30
C ASP A 14 -3.23 9.48 5.27
N LYS A 15 -2.50 10.33 6.03
CA LYS A 15 -1.04 10.26 6.10
C LYS A 15 -0.52 9.17 7.04
N ASP A 16 -1.33 8.71 7.98
CA ASP A 16 -0.92 7.79 9.05
C ASP A 16 -0.95 6.30 8.67
N LEU A 17 -1.45 5.95 7.48
CA LEU A 17 -1.55 4.55 7.09
C LEU A 17 -0.22 3.96 6.60
N ALA A 18 0.61 4.73 5.89
CA ALA A 18 1.92 4.24 5.46
C ALA A 18 2.88 4.03 6.63
N THR A 19 2.66 4.72 7.75
CA THR A 19 3.53 4.74 8.94
C THR A 19 3.09 3.82 10.07
N THR A 20 1.87 3.30 10.04
CA THR A 20 1.42 2.32 11.04
C THR A 20 2.03 0.96 10.73
N PRO A 21 2.67 0.28 11.69
CA PRO A 21 3.26 -1.04 11.46
C PRO A 21 2.16 -2.06 11.16
N ALA A 22 2.46 -2.98 10.25
CA ALA A 22 1.54 -4.05 9.89
C ALA A 22 1.46 -5.12 10.98
N THR A 23 0.27 -5.64 11.19
CA THR A 23 0.00 -6.80 12.03
C THR A 23 0.17 -8.10 11.22
N PRO A 24 0.49 -9.23 11.86
CA PRO A 24 0.57 -10.52 11.18
C PRO A 24 -0.73 -10.92 10.46
N VAL A 25 -1.89 -10.44 10.94
CA VAL A 25 -3.19 -10.64 10.27
C VAL A 25 -3.25 -9.91 8.94
N GLU A 26 -2.78 -8.66 8.88
CA GLU A 26 -2.72 -7.87 7.64
C GLU A 26 -1.74 -8.45 6.61
N LEU A 27 -0.79 -9.29 7.06
CA LEU A 27 0.21 -9.98 6.25
C LEU A 27 -0.18 -11.41 5.85
N HIS A 28 -1.43 -11.83 6.10
CA HIS A 28 -1.91 -13.21 5.86
C HIS A 28 -1.18 -14.29 6.65
N GLN A 29 -0.52 -13.95 7.77
CA GLN A 29 0.25 -14.90 8.58
C GLN A 29 -0.55 -15.48 9.76
N ALA A 30 -1.79 -15.02 9.98
CA ALA A 30 -2.55 -15.35 11.19
C ALA A 30 -2.81 -16.86 11.38
N ALA A 31 -3.10 -17.60 10.30
CA ALA A 31 -3.48 -19.01 10.41
C ALA A 31 -2.31 -19.93 10.80
N GLU A 32 -1.08 -19.60 10.38
CA GLU A 32 0.08 -20.47 10.55
C GLU A 32 1.01 -20.03 11.69
N THR A 33 1.00 -18.73 12.04
CA THR A 33 1.97 -18.17 12.99
C THR A 33 1.35 -17.77 14.33
N ILE A 34 0.04 -17.61 14.41
CA ILE A 34 -0.66 -17.23 15.64
C ILE A 34 -1.43 -18.41 16.18
N ASP A 35 -0.95 -18.94 17.30
CA ASP A 35 -1.71 -19.90 18.09
C ASP A 35 -2.71 -19.14 18.97
N LEU A 36 -3.98 -19.19 18.58
CA LEU A 36 -5.09 -18.54 19.29
C LEU A 36 -5.53 -19.31 20.54
N GLU A 37 -5.13 -20.57 20.68
CA GLU A 37 -5.47 -21.44 21.82
C GLU A 37 -4.41 -21.38 22.91
N LYS A 38 -3.18 -21.00 22.55
CA LYS A 38 -2.12 -20.71 23.51
C LYS A 38 -2.53 -19.58 24.45
N GLY A 39 -2.10 -19.68 25.71
CA GLY A 39 -2.35 -18.68 26.74
C GLY A 39 -1.75 -17.30 26.44
N CYS A 40 -1.69 -16.43 27.46
CA CYS A 40 -1.31 -15.02 27.31
C CYS A 40 0.03 -14.82 26.59
N TYR A 41 0.01 -14.13 25.44
CA TYR A 41 1.20 -13.68 24.72
C TYR A 41 1.16 -12.17 24.47
N MET A 42 2.34 -11.59 24.27
CA MET A 42 2.48 -10.14 24.05
C MET A 42 1.78 -9.72 22.76
N GLY A 43 0.87 -8.75 22.84
CA GLY A 43 0.11 -8.26 21.69
C GLY A 43 -1.17 -9.04 21.37
N GLN A 44 -1.52 -10.07 22.15
CA GLN A 44 -2.74 -10.87 21.93
C GLN A 44 -4.01 -10.02 21.90
N GLU A 45 -4.12 -9.01 22.77
CA GLU A 45 -5.29 -8.11 22.77
C GLU A 45 -5.43 -7.33 21.46
N GLY A 46 -4.30 -6.90 20.88
CA GLY A 46 -4.28 -6.22 19.59
C GLY A 46 -4.74 -7.14 18.46
N ILE A 47 -4.22 -8.37 18.40
CA ILE A 47 -4.65 -9.39 17.43
C ILE A 47 -6.13 -9.72 17.61
N ALA A 48 -6.57 -9.95 18.84
CA ALA A 48 -7.97 -10.24 19.14
C ALA A 48 -8.89 -9.08 18.75
N SER A 49 -8.45 -7.83 18.92
CA SER A 49 -9.19 -6.64 18.49
C SER A 49 -9.37 -6.61 16.97
N VAL A 50 -8.32 -6.93 16.21
CA VAL A 50 -8.39 -7.01 14.74
C VAL A 50 -9.32 -8.13 14.29
N LEU A 51 -9.21 -9.32 14.88
CA LEU A 51 -10.03 -10.49 14.52
C LEU A 51 -11.51 -10.34 14.92
N LYS A 52 -11.79 -9.66 16.03
CA LYS A 52 -13.17 -9.38 16.48
C LYS A 52 -13.81 -8.19 15.77
N ASN A 53 -13.05 -7.45 14.95
CA ASN A 53 -13.60 -6.35 14.18
C ASN A 53 -14.56 -6.89 13.11
N PRO A 54 -15.86 -6.53 13.12
CA PRO A 54 -16.81 -7.01 12.12
C PRO A 54 -16.49 -6.56 10.69
N ARG A 55 -15.66 -5.51 10.54
CA ARG A 55 -15.17 -5.03 9.23
C ARG A 55 -13.87 -5.71 8.80
N GLY A 56 -13.40 -6.70 9.55
CA GLY A 56 -12.11 -7.35 9.31
C GLY A 56 -10.91 -6.44 9.56
N PRO A 57 -9.70 -6.85 9.13
CA PRO A 57 -8.51 -6.03 9.24
C PRO A 57 -8.67 -4.72 8.41
N PRO A 58 -8.03 -3.62 8.85
CA PRO A 58 -8.20 -2.32 8.19
C PRO A 58 -7.62 -2.30 6.76
N ARG A 59 -6.69 -3.20 6.45
CA ARG A 59 -6.04 -3.39 5.15
C ARG A 59 -5.47 -4.80 5.07
N LEU A 60 -5.11 -5.23 3.88
CA LEU A 60 -4.46 -6.51 3.64
C LEU A 60 -3.33 -6.32 2.64
N LEU A 61 -2.31 -7.19 2.71
CA LEU A 61 -1.24 -7.24 1.74
C LEU A 61 -1.73 -7.90 0.46
N TYR A 62 -1.51 -7.25 -0.68
CA TYR A 62 -1.83 -7.75 -2.02
C TYR A 62 -0.61 -7.69 -2.91
N GLN A 63 -0.58 -8.60 -3.89
CA GLN A 63 0.32 -8.51 -5.03
C GLN A 63 -0.29 -7.58 -6.07
N VAL A 64 0.53 -6.68 -6.60
CA VAL A 64 0.22 -5.79 -7.71
C VAL A 64 1.10 -6.18 -8.88
N VAL A 65 0.49 -6.44 -10.03
CA VAL A 65 1.20 -6.75 -11.27
C VAL A 65 1.15 -5.51 -12.16
N PHE A 66 2.32 -5.02 -12.55
CA PHE A 66 2.43 -3.97 -13.54
C PHE A 66 2.72 -4.64 -14.88
N HIS A 67 1.78 -4.52 -15.80
CA HIS A 67 1.95 -5.02 -17.16
C HIS A 67 2.75 -4.00 -17.97
N ASP A 68 4.03 -4.30 -18.17
CA ASP A 68 5.01 -3.42 -18.83
C ASP A 68 4.65 -3.16 -20.30
N GLU A 69 3.81 -4.01 -20.93
CA GLU A 69 3.29 -3.80 -22.29
C GLU A 69 2.52 -2.48 -22.46
N PHE A 70 1.98 -1.94 -21.38
CA PHE A 70 1.26 -0.66 -21.37
C PHE A 70 2.11 0.52 -20.89
N ASN A 71 3.32 0.27 -20.38
CA ASN A 71 4.15 1.28 -19.72
C ASN A 71 5.56 1.31 -20.32
N LEU A 72 5.88 2.40 -21.04
CA LEU A 72 7.25 2.69 -21.44
C LEU A 72 7.95 3.41 -20.28
N TYR A 73 8.93 2.77 -19.66
CA TYR A 73 9.67 3.33 -18.52
C TYR A 73 10.92 4.09 -18.96
N ASP A 74 11.22 5.21 -18.31
CA ASP A 74 12.50 5.92 -18.51
C ASP A 74 13.63 5.23 -17.74
N SER A 75 14.50 4.54 -18.47
CA SER A 75 15.71 3.94 -17.93
C SER A 75 16.69 4.94 -17.27
N GLU A 76 16.53 6.24 -17.49
CA GLU A 76 17.41 7.28 -16.92
C GLU A 76 17.00 7.76 -15.52
N THR A 77 15.77 7.47 -15.06
CA THR A 77 15.31 7.86 -13.70
C THR A 77 16.08 7.17 -12.56
N ILE A 78 16.88 6.16 -12.85
CA ILE A 78 17.74 5.45 -11.88
C ILE A 78 18.96 6.29 -11.47
N LYS A 79 19.33 7.36 -12.20
CA LYS A 79 20.61 8.07 -11.99
C LYS A 79 20.54 9.44 -11.34
N SER A 80 19.36 10.03 -11.13
CA SER A 80 19.25 11.44 -10.72
C SER A 80 18.81 11.63 -9.26
N THR A 81 19.51 10.98 -8.34
CA THR A 81 19.67 11.52 -6.97
C THR A 81 20.71 12.65 -7.03
N GLY A 82 20.30 13.81 -7.56
CA GLY A 82 21.09 15.04 -7.56
C GLY A 82 21.39 15.59 -8.96
N GLY A 83 20.57 16.53 -9.43
CA GLY A 83 20.89 17.30 -10.63
C GLY A 83 19.67 18.03 -11.19
N GLU A 84 19.68 19.35 -11.10
CA GLU A 84 18.69 20.24 -11.68
C GLU A 84 18.65 20.15 -13.22
N GLY A 85 17.44 20.06 -13.78
CA GLY A 85 17.04 20.71 -15.04
C GLY A 85 17.49 20.09 -16.37
N SER A 86 16.53 19.65 -17.18
CA SER A 86 16.51 20.00 -18.61
C SER A 86 15.10 19.85 -19.20
N ARG A 87 14.57 20.96 -19.73
CA ARG A 87 13.34 21.00 -20.54
C ARG A 87 13.72 20.72 -22.00
N SER A 88 13.38 19.54 -22.52
CA SER A 88 13.24 19.33 -23.95
C SER A 88 12.02 18.46 -24.22
N ALA A 89 10.98 19.06 -24.80
CA ALA A 89 9.83 18.35 -25.34
C ALA A 89 10.32 17.50 -26.54
N SER A 90 10.54 16.22 -26.28
CA SER A 90 10.90 15.16 -27.23
C SER A 90 9.74 14.15 -27.24
N TRP A 91 9.74 13.16 -28.13
CA TRP A 91 8.71 12.11 -28.27
C TRP A 91 8.59 11.15 -27.04
N THR A 92 8.96 11.65 -25.87
CA THR A 92 9.14 11.02 -24.56
C THR A 92 8.01 11.35 -23.58
N ASP A 93 6.90 11.95 -24.04
CA ASP A 93 5.85 12.49 -23.17
C ASP A 93 5.01 11.44 -22.41
N ASN A 94 5.23 10.14 -22.65
CA ASN A 94 4.60 9.04 -21.92
C ASN A 94 5.63 8.11 -21.28
N LEU A 95 6.73 8.65 -20.77
CA LEU A 95 7.62 7.86 -19.93
C LEU A 95 6.97 7.71 -18.54
N ALA A 96 6.36 6.54 -18.32
CA ALA A 96 5.90 6.17 -17.00
C ALA A 96 7.11 6.10 -16.07
N ARG A 97 6.97 6.62 -14.85
CA ARG A 97 7.97 6.40 -13.80
C ARG A 97 7.82 4.98 -13.29
N LEU A 98 8.94 4.28 -13.05
CA LEU A 98 8.93 2.98 -12.38
C LEU A 98 8.21 3.10 -11.02
N PRO A 99 7.39 2.09 -10.65
CA PRO A 99 6.72 2.09 -9.36
C PRO A 99 7.76 2.01 -8.23
N GLN A 100 7.53 2.76 -7.16
CA GLN A 100 8.42 2.80 -6.00
C GLN A 100 7.67 2.46 -4.71
N PRO A 101 8.37 1.86 -3.72
CA PRO A 101 7.84 1.75 -2.36
C PRO A 101 7.42 3.14 -1.84
N GLY A 102 6.22 3.21 -1.27
CA GLY A 102 5.60 4.45 -0.80
C GLY A 102 4.61 5.08 -1.79
N ASP A 103 4.56 4.59 -3.04
CA ASP A 103 3.60 5.07 -4.02
C ASP A 103 2.16 4.77 -3.61
N ILE A 104 1.27 5.72 -3.87
CA ILE A 104 -0.16 5.62 -3.54
C ILE A 104 -0.89 4.91 -4.68
N LEU A 105 -1.76 3.97 -4.31
CA LEU A 105 -2.62 3.26 -5.24
C LEU A 105 -4.01 3.92 -5.28
N TYR A 106 -4.56 4.03 -6.48
CA TYR A 106 -5.88 4.61 -6.74
C TYR A 106 -6.76 3.67 -7.55
N VAL A 107 -8.08 3.81 -7.43
CA VAL A 107 -9.04 3.11 -8.30
C VAL A 107 -8.93 3.66 -9.72
N LEU A 108 -8.85 2.77 -10.72
CA LEU A 108 -8.87 3.16 -12.12
C LEU A 108 -10.14 3.95 -12.45
N GLY A 109 -10.00 5.08 -13.16
CA GLY A 109 -11.14 5.95 -13.51
C GLY A 109 -11.57 6.92 -12.39
N SER A 110 -10.96 6.85 -11.21
CA SER A 110 -11.23 7.80 -10.11
C SER A 110 -10.52 9.15 -10.26
N ASN A 111 -9.72 9.37 -11.30
CA ASN A 111 -8.90 10.58 -11.47
C ASN A 111 -8.06 10.93 -10.22
N GLN A 112 -7.51 9.90 -9.54
CA GLN A 112 -6.73 10.02 -8.30
C GLN A 112 -7.54 10.48 -7.06
N GLU A 113 -8.87 10.43 -7.12
CA GLU A 113 -9.72 10.82 -5.99
C GLU A 113 -9.89 9.70 -4.96
N ILE A 114 -9.87 8.44 -5.39
CA ILE A 114 -10.11 7.28 -4.50
C ILE A 114 -8.80 6.55 -4.22
N ASN A 115 -8.16 6.90 -3.10
CA ASN A 115 -6.97 6.21 -2.59
C ASN A 115 -7.35 4.87 -1.94
N VAL A 116 -6.79 3.79 -2.48
CA VAL A 116 -7.02 2.42 -1.99
C VAL A 116 -5.86 1.87 -1.17
N GLY A 117 -4.65 2.42 -1.27
CA GLY A 117 -3.50 1.79 -0.63
C GLY A 117 -2.15 2.41 -0.91
N THR A 118 -1.11 1.67 -0.52
CA THR A 118 0.28 2.10 -0.67
C THR A 118 1.15 0.90 -1.02
N LEU A 119 2.04 1.08 -2.00
CA LEU A 119 3.08 0.11 -2.35
C LEU A 119 4.11 0.00 -1.22
N THR A 120 4.44 -1.21 -0.82
CA THR A 120 5.41 -1.50 0.25
C THR A 120 6.75 -1.97 -0.30
N SER A 121 6.74 -2.69 -1.41
CA SER A 121 7.94 -3.18 -2.08
C SER A 121 7.67 -3.38 -3.56
N VAL A 122 8.72 -3.27 -4.37
CA VAL A 122 8.67 -3.46 -5.82
C VAL A 122 9.89 -4.27 -6.23
N ALA A 123 9.71 -5.22 -7.16
CA ALA A 123 10.78 -6.03 -7.72
C ALA A 123 10.42 -6.50 -9.14
N GLU A 124 11.43 -6.66 -9.98
CA GLU A 124 11.33 -7.35 -11.26
C GLU A 124 11.84 -8.79 -11.06
N PRO A 125 10.96 -9.80 -10.98
CA PRO A 125 11.37 -11.19 -10.85
C PRO A 125 12.05 -11.66 -12.14
N ALA A 126 13.37 -11.78 -12.12
CA ALA A 126 14.15 -12.28 -13.27
C ALA A 126 13.87 -13.75 -13.67
N SER A 127 12.92 -14.44 -13.01
CA SER A 127 12.71 -15.89 -13.14
C SER A 127 11.37 -16.30 -13.76
N THR A 128 10.46 -15.36 -14.06
CA THR A 128 9.10 -15.66 -14.57
C THR A 128 9.02 -15.78 -16.09
N GLY A 129 10.10 -15.47 -16.82
CA GLY A 129 10.13 -15.52 -18.29
C GLY A 129 9.48 -14.32 -18.97
N ASP A 130 8.51 -13.69 -18.29
CA ASP A 130 7.88 -12.44 -18.71
C ASP A 130 8.49 -11.24 -17.96
N PRO A 131 8.84 -10.14 -18.65
CA PRO A 131 9.26 -8.90 -18.02
C PRO A 131 8.03 -8.21 -17.44
N GLU A 132 7.68 -8.57 -16.21
CA GLU A 132 6.65 -7.89 -15.44
C GLU A 132 7.25 -7.29 -14.19
N THR A 133 6.90 -6.04 -13.91
CA THR A 133 7.21 -5.44 -12.61
C THR A 133 6.17 -5.87 -11.58
N LEU A 134 6.62 -6.42 -10.45
CA LEU A 134 5.75 -6.83 -9.35
C LEU A 134 5.88 -5.89 -8.16
N GLY A 135 4.75 -5.60 -7.53
CA GLY A 135 4.67 -4.88 -6.27
C GLY A 135 3.97 -5.70 -5.19
N LEU A 136 4.32 -5.42 -3.94
CA LEU A 136 3.44 -5.71 -2.81
C LEU A 136 2.85 -4.40 -2.32
N ALA A 137 1.57 -4.41 -1.96
CA ALA A 137 0.88 -3.22 -1.48
C ALA A 137 -0.08 -3.54 -0.35
N PHE A 138 -0.21 -2.62 0.59
CA PHE A 138 -1.31 -2.65 1.53
C PHE A 138 -2.53 -1.96 0.93
N VAL A 139 -3.60 -2.73 0.72
CA VAL A 139 -4.87 -2.25 0.18
C VAL A 139 -5.90 -2.19 1.30
N ARG A 140 -6.55 -1.03 1.44
CA ARG A 140 -7.62 -0.77 2.42
C ARG A 140 -8.85 -1.57 2.04
N ARG A 141 -9.32 -2.43 2.95
CA ARG A 141 -10.61 -3.13 2.91
C ARG A 141 -11.08 -3.47 1.49
N SER A 142 -10.33 -4.35 0.84
CA SER A 142 -10.56 -4.85 -0.53
C SER A 142 -12.02 -5.17 -0.83
N ASP A 143 -12.72 -5.70 0.17
CA ASP A 143 -14.07 -6.25 0.03
C ASP A 143 -15.17 -5.17 -0.05
N SER A 144 -14.78 -3.90 0.15
CA SER A 144 -15.68 -2.73 0.15
C SER A 144 -15.28 -1.69 -0.92
N ILE A 145 -14.43 -2.05 -1.88
CA ILE A 145 -13.98 -1.14 -2.96
C ILE A 145 -15.08 -0.92 -4.03
N LEU A 146 -16.29 -1.49 -3.84
CA LEU A 146 -17.47 -1.28 -4.68
C LEU A 146 -18.65 -0.73 -3.87
#